data_AF-A0A2I1HWB8-F1
#
_entry.id   AF-A0A2I1HWB8-F1
#
_cell.length_a   1.000
_cell.length_b   1.000
_cell.length_c   1.000
_cell.angle_alpha   90.00
_cell.angle_beta   90.00
_cell.angle_gamma   90.00
#
_symmetry.space_group_name_H-M   'P 1'
#
loop_
_entity.id
_entity.type
_entity.pdbx_description
1 polymer ?
#
loop_
_entity_poly.entity_id
_entity_poly.type
_entity_poly.pdbx_seq_one_letter_code
_entity_poly.pdbx_strand_id
1 'polypeptide(L)'
;QLEEFVTYDNSCFAKVLLLVQVFLNNNHEGLKLALIRWYDLKIQSKHFRLDCPYMKMTNLYNLIPIESINEIVHVIPQFEKVDSYYINTFVNL
;
A
#
# COMPACT_ATOMS: atom_id res chain seq x y z
N GLN A 1 -13.96 0.81 13.95
CA GLN A 1 -12.70 0.47 14.63
C GLN A 1 -11.63 0.61 13.56
N LEU A 2 -10.67 1.54 13.69
CA LEU A 2 -9.53 1.57 12.77
C LEU A 2 -8.77 0.27 13.03
N GLU A 3 -8.67 -0.61 12.04
CA GLU A 3 -7.79 -1.77 12.15
C GLU A 3 -6.36 -1.24 12.28
N GLU A 4 -5.67 -1.58 13.37
CA GLU A 4 -4.26 -1.25 13.56
C GLU A 4 -3.45 -2.07 12.55
N PHE A 5 -3.02 -1.42 11.47
CA PHE A 5 -2.11 -2.05 10.50
C PHE A 5 -0.74 -2.21 11.14
N VAL A 6 -0.13 -3.36 10.91
CA VAL A 6 1.29 -3.53 11.23
C VAL A 6 2.10 -2.71 10.21
N THR A 7 3.02 -1.88 10.69
CA THR A 7 3.88 -1.03 9.85
C THR A 7 5.28 -1.62 9.73
N TYR A 8 5.99 -1.29 8.64
CA TYR A 8 7.40 -1.60 8.46
C TYR A 8 8.11 -0.28 8.20
N ASP A 9 9.15 0.00 9.00
CA ASP A 9 9.84 1.30 8.99
C ASP A 9 8.85 2.47 9.09
N ASN A 10 7.90 2.38 10.03
CA ASN A 10 6.80 3.33 10.25
C ASN A 10 5.89 3.59 9.04
N SER A 11 5.97 2.75 8.00
CA SER A 11 5.22 2.91 6.76
C SER A 11 4.16 1.81 6.58
N CYS A 12 3.02 2.22 6.04
CA CYS A 12 1.98 1.33 5.53
C CYS A 12 2.12 1.21 4.00
N PHE A 13 1.75 0.06 3.45
CA PHE A 13 1.85 -0.19 2.02
C PHE A 13 0.47 -0.39 1.43
N ALA A 14 0.24 0.17 0.24
CA ALA A 14 -1.01 0.00 -0.48
C ALA A 14 -0.78 -0.07 -1.99
N LYS A 15 -1.70 -0.73 -2.69
CA LYS A 15 -1.77 -0.73 -4.16
C LYS A 15 -2.75 0.35 -4.60
N VAL A 16 -2.28 1.32 -5.39
CA VAL A 16 -3.16 2.26 -6.08
C VAL A 16 -3.93 1.52 -7.18
N LEU A 17 -5.25 1.67 -7.19
CA LEU A 17 -6.15 1.04 -8.16
C LEU A 17 -6.72 2.06 -9.15
N LEU A 18 -6.95 3.30 -8.69
CA LEU A 18 -7.49 4.37 -9.49
C LEU A 18 -6.98 5.71 -8.98
N LEU A 19 -6.61 6.60 -9.90
CA LEU A 19 -6.42 8.02 -9.62
C LEU A 19 -7.65 8.78 -10.11
N VAL A 20 -8.20 9.64 -9.26
CA VAL A 20 -9.41 10.40 -9.55
C VAL A 20 -9.27 11.84 -9.09
N GLN A 21 -9.82 12.77 -9.87
CA GLN A 21 -9.96 14.17 -9.47
C GLN A 21 -11.44 14.49 -9.32
N VAL A 22 -11.86 14.91 -8.13
CA VAL A 22 -13.25 15.21 -7.81
C VAL A 22 -13.42 16.72 -7.71
N PHE A 23 -14.26 17.29 -8.56
CA PHE A 23 -14.61 18.71 -8.51
C PHE A 23 -15.82 18.90 -7.62
N LEU A 24 -15.63 19.58 -6.50
CA LEU A 24 -16.73 20.07 -5.68
C LEU A 24 -17.12 21.46 -6.19
N ASN A 25 -18.43 21.74 -6.26
CA ASN A 25 -18.91 23.05 -6.69
C ASN A 25 -18.18 24.15 -5.91
N ASN A 26 -17.64 25.13 -6.64
CA ASN A 26 -16.84 26.27 -6.17
C ASN A 26 -15.35 25.99 -5.85
N ASN A 27 -14.81 24.79 -6.05
CA ASN A 27 -13.37 24.53 -6.01
C ASN A 27 -12.81 24.20 -7.40
N HIS A 28 -12.12 25.16 -8.01
CA HIS A 28 -11.52 24.99 -9.34
C HIS A 28 -10.32 24.06 -9.36
N GLU A 29 -9.64 23.84 -8.23
CA GLU A 29 -8.44 22.99 -8.18
C GLU A 29 -8.79 21.49 -8.20
N GLY A 30 -9.97 21.11 -7.70
CA GLY A 30 -10.41 19.73 -7.59
C GLY A 30 -9.60 18.92 -6.56
N LEU A 31 -10.25 17.98 -5.88
CA LEU A 31 -9.59 17.08 -4.93
C LEU A 31 -8.96 15.91 -5.69
N LYS A 32 -7.63 15.79 -5.61
CA LYS A 32 -6.87 14.69 -6.21
C LYS A 32 -6.79 13.53 -5.22
N LEU A 33 -7.41 12.42 -5.55
CA LEU A 33 -7.52 11.26 -4.68
C LEU A 33 -7.00 10.01 -5.39
N ALA A 34 -6.52 9.05 -4.59
CA ALA A 34 -6.20 7.70 -5.02
C ALA A 34 -7.12 6.71 -4.30
N LEU A 35 -7.79 5.83 -5.07
CA LEU A 35 -8.39 4.63 -4.52
C LEU A 35 -7.27 3.61 -4.31
N ILE A 36 -7.09 3.18 -3.07
CA ILE A 36 -6.04 2.24 -2.68
C ILE A 36 -6.63 0.98 -2.07
N ARG A 37 -5.86 -0.10 -2.15
CA ARG A 37 -6.09 -1.37 -1.43
C ARG A 37 -4.90 -1.68 -0.55
N TRP A 38 -5.12 -1.90 0.74
CA TRP A 38 -4.04 -2.04 1.71
C TRP A 38 -3.35 -3.42 1.66
N TYR A 39 -2.08 -3.42 2.04
CA TYR A 39 -1.34 -4.60 2.45
C TYR A 39 -1.24 -4.64 3.98
N ASP A 40 -1.34 -5.83 4.55
CA ASP A 40 -1.09 -6.08 5.97
C ASP A 40 0.25 -6.83 6.14
N LEU A 41 1.12 -6.26 6.95
CA LEU A 41 2.43 -6.83 7.26
C LEU A 41 2.26 -7.95 8.27
N LYS A 42 2.56 -9.17 7.84
CA LYS A 42 2.58 -10.30 8.76
C LYS A 42 3.93 -10.39 9.44
N ILE A 43 4.12 -9.65 10.54
CA ILE A 43 5.26 -9.83 11.44
C ILE A 43 4.99 -11.08 12.28
N GLN A 44 5.22 -12.25 11.70
CA GLN A 44 5.53 -13.45 12.47
C GLN A 44 7.01 -13.71 12.31
N SER A 45 7.68 -14.07 13.41
CA SER A 45 9.13 -14.23 13.63
C SER A 45 9.92 -15.11 12.63
N LYS A 46 9.30 -15.59 11.55
CA LYS A 46 9.87 -16.42 10.48
C LYS A 46 9.63 -15.92 9.04
N HIS A 47 9.17 -14.69 8.83
CA HIS A 47 8.67 -14.26 7.50
C HIS A 47 9.56 -13.28 6.70
N PHE A 48 10.74 -12.92 7.20
CA PHE A 48 11.79 -12.42 6.32
C PHE A 48 12.31 -13.61 5.51
N ARG A 49 11.82 -13.78 4.27
CA ARG A 49 12.49 -14.65 3.30
C ARG A 49 13.38 -13.76 2.45
N LEU A 50 14.67 -14.10 2.37
CA LEU A 50 15.65 -13.33 1.62
C LEU A 50 15.78 -11.88 2.12
N ASP A 51 15.58 -11.66 3.43
CA ASP A 51 15.60 -10.35 4.09
C ASP A 51 14.57 -9.32 3.60
N CYS A 52 13.61 -9.74 2.76
CA CYS A 52 12.51 -8.89 2.28
C CYS A 52 11.29 -8.96 3.20
N PRO A 53 10.65 -7.81 3.54
CA PRO A 53 9.39 -7.78 4.27
C PRO A 53 8.28 -8.51 3.50
N TYR A 54 7.52 -9.35 4.21
CA TYR A 54 6.42 -10.13 3.66
C TYR A 54 5.06 -9.52 4.02
N MET A 55 4.16 -9.47 3.04
CA MET A 55 2.83 -8.87 3.19
C MET A 55 1.72 -9.70 2.57
N LYS A 56 0.51 -9.52 3.08
CA LYS A 56 -0.71 -10.05 2.49
C LYS A 56 -1.63 -8.92 2.03
N MET A 57 -2.19 -9.03 0.84
CA MET A 57 -3.20 -8.06 0.39
C MET A 57 -4.51 -8.26 1.16
N THR A 58 -5.11 -7.17 1.65
CA THR A 58 -6.35 -7.19 2.45
C THR A 58 -7.57 -6.92 1.57
N ASN A 59 -8.78 -6.93 2.14
CA ASN A 59 -9.99 -6.46 1.44
C ASN A 59 -10.39 -5.04 1.84
N LEU A 60 -9.44 -4.26 2.38
CA LEU A 60 -9.68 -2.90 2.83
C LEU A 60 -9.32 -1.91 1.73
N TYR A 61 -10.26 -1.03 1.45
CA TYR A 61 -10.15 -0.02 0.41
C TYR A 61 -10.43 1.35 1.00
N ASN A 62 -9.63 2.34 0.61
CA ASN A 62 -9.83 3.72 1.02
C ASN A 62 -9.55 4.67 -0.14
N LEU A 63 -10.18 5.84 -0.12
CA LEU A 63 -9.77 6.99 -0.90
C LEU A 63 -8.86 7.84 -0.03
N ILE A 64 -7.65 8.14 -0.52
CA ILE A 64 -6.68 9.00 0.17
C ILE A 64 -6.27 10.16 -0.74
N PRO A 65 -5.85 11.32 -0.19
CA PRO A 65 -5.17 12.35 -0.97
C PRO A 65 -3.91 11.79 -1.63
N ILE A 66 -3.63 12.16 -2.88
CA ILE A 66 -2.40 11.71 -3.57
C ILE A 66 -1.16 12.21 -2.83
N GLU A 67 -1.27 13.39 -2.21
CA GLU A 67 -0.20 14.04 -1.44
C GLU A 67 0.17 13.27 -0.17
N SER A 68 -0.64 12.29 0.25
CA SER A 68 -0.32 11.39 1.37
C SER A 68 0.53 10.18 0.95
N ILE A 69 0.79 9.99 -0.35
CA ILE A 69 1.66 8.92 -0.87
C ILE A 69 3.11 9.39 -0.75
N ASN A 70 3.90 8.71 0.08
CA ASN A 70 5.29 9.07 0.32
C ASN A 70 6.19 8.72 -0.88
N GLU A 71 6.13 7.48 -1.34
CA GLU A 71 7.03 6.96 -2.37
C GLU A 71 6.39 5.79 -3.14
N ILE A 72 6.97 5.47 -4.30
CA ILE A 72 6.60 4.31 -5.10
C ILE A 72 7.63 3.21 -4.82
N VAL A 73 7.15 2.04 -4.42
CA VAL A 73 8.00 0.88 -4.12
C VAL A 73 7.77 -0.26 -5.11
N HIS A 74 8.73 -1.16 -5.23
CA HIS A 74 8.59 -2.38 -6.02
C HIS A 74 8.05 -3.54 -5.15
N VAL A 75 6.94 -4.14 -5.58
CA VAL A 75 6.26 -5.25 -4.88
C VAL A 75 6.30 -6.50 -5.76
N ILE A 76 6.80 -7.61 -5.21
CA ILE A 76 6.98 -8.89 -5.92
C ILE A 76 5.94 -9.90 -5.43
N PRO A 77 5.09 -10.48 -6.30
CA PRO A 77 4.18 -11.54 -5.92
C PRO A 77 4.93 -12.82 -5.56
N GLN A 78 4.49 -13.51 -4.50
CA GLN A 78 5.00 -14.83 -4.18
C GLN A 78 4.42 -15.87 -5.14
N PHE A 79 5.31 -16.66 -5.76
CA PHE A 79 4.90 -17.78 -6.61
C PHE A 79 4.02 -18.78 -5.85
N GLU A 80 2.98 -19.31 -6.51
CA GLU A 80 2.01 -20.28 -5.97
C GLU A 80 1.17 -19.83 -4.77
N LYS A 81 1.31 -18.59 -4.28
CA LYS A 81 0.47 -18.07 -3.20
C LYS A 81 -0.35 -16.88 -3.63
N VAL A 82 -1.66 -17.02 -3.47
CA VAL A 82 -2.62 -15.94 -3.72
C VAL A 82 -2.42 -14.83 -2.68
N ASP A 83 -2.53 -13.58 -3.15
CA ASP A 83 -2.50 -12.37 -2.33
C ASP A 83 -1.29 -12.21 -1.40
N SER A 84 -0.17 -12.85 -1.74
CA SER A 84 1.05 -12.87 -0.93
C SER A 84 2.21 -12.20 -1.67
N TYR A 85 2.91 -11.28 -1.02
CA TYR A 85 3.86 -10.38 -1.68
C TYR A 85 5.09 -10.08 -0.83
N TYR A 86 6.17 -9.65 -1.49
CA TYR A 86 7.40 -9.12 -0.89
C TYR A 86 7.63 -7.68 -1.31
N ILE A 87 8.14 -6.83 -0.41
CA ILE A 87 8.72 -5.53 -0.79
C ILE A 87 10.17 -5.73 -1.18
N ASN A 88 10.54 -5.19 -2.33
CA ASN A 88 11.93 -5.10 -2.72
C ASN A 88 12.58 -3.86 -2.09
N THR A 89 13.43 -4.07 -1.10
CA THR A 89 14.19 -2.99 -0.42
C THR A 89 15.51 -2.66 -1.12
N PHE A 90 15.86 -3.38 -2.21
CA PHE A 90 17.14 -3.23 -2.91
C PHE A 90 17.08 -2.34 -4.15
N VAL A 91 15.89 -1.92 -4.58
CA VAL A 91 15.70 -1.04 -5.75
C VAL A 91 14.82 0.12 -5.34
N ASN A 92 15.41 1.32 -5.33
CA ASN A 92 14.66 2.57 -5.23
C ASN A 92 14.32 3.05 -6.65
N LEU A 93 13.08 3.48 -6.85
CA LEU A 93 12.56 3.99 -8.14
C LEU A 93 12.69 5.50 -8.25
#